data_AF-A0A3L8PY27-F1
#
_entry.id   AF-A0A3L8PY27-F1
#
_cell.length_a   1.000
_cell.length_b   1.000
_cell.length_c   1.000
_cell.angle_alpha   90.00
_cell.angle_beta   90.00
_cell.angle_gamma   90.00
#
_symmetry.space_group_name_H-M   'P 1'
#
loop_
_entity.id
_entity.type
_entity.pdbx_description
1 polymer ?
#
loop_
_entity_poly.entity_id
_entity_poly.type
_entity_poly.pdbx_seq_one_letter_code
_entity_poly.pdbx_strand_id
1 'polypeptide(L)' 'MNIILLTHQRELSKKTNTGVLVTDVLEESAKVIIWERTNPSPDILTAIEKGKVALLYPTDVKCTCFSK' A
#
# COMPACT_ATOMS: atom_id res chain seq x y z
N MET A 1 5.76 -12.59 0.92
CA MET A 1 4.51 -11.79 0.87
C MET A 1 4.97 -10.37 0.59
N ASN A 2 4.50 -9.72 -0.48
CA ASN A 2 5.00 -8.38 -0.85
C ASN A 2 3.87 -7.36 -0.71
N ILE A 3 4.07 -6.35 0.13
CA ILE A 3 3.12 -5.26 0.34
C ILE A 3 3.56 -4.05 -0.49
N ILE A 4 2.65 -3.53 -1.31
CA ILE A 4 2.88 -2.33 -2.11
C ILE A 4 2.04 -1.20 -1.52
N LEU A 5 2.69 -0.11 -1.11
CA LEU A 5 2.04 1.07 -0.54
C LEU A 5 2.03 2.19 -1.57
N LEU A 6 0.85 2.50 -2.09
CA LEU A 6 0.65 3.62 -3.00
C LEU A 6 0.62 4.94 -2.21
N THR A 7 1.68 5.73 -2.34
CA THR A 7 1.82 7.00 -1.60
C THR A 7 1.89 8.16 -2.58
N HIS A 8 1.08 9.19 -2.36
CA HIS A 8 1.15 10.41 -3.16
C HIS A 8 2.51 11.10 -2.97
N GLN A 9 3.09 11.69 -4.02
CA GLN A 9 4.43 12.30 -3.98
C GLN A 9 4.63 13.30 -2.82
N ARG A 10 3.59 14.08 -2.50
CA ARG A 10 3.62 15.09 -1.43
C ARG A 10 3.68 14.49 -0.01
N GLU A 11 3.31 13.22 0.15
CA GLU A 11 3.26 12.55 1.45
C GLU A 11 4.57 11.79 1.76
N LEU A 12 5.43 11.56 0.77
CA LEU A 12 6.69 10.82 0.94
C LEU A 12 7.65 11.47 1.94
N SER A 13 7.65 12.80 2.04
CA SER A 13 8.52 13.55 2.96
C SER A 13 8.00 13.56 4.40
N LYS A 14 6.77 13.11 4.65
CA LYS A 14 6.20 13.08 6.01
C LYS A 14 6.65 11.82 6.73
N LYS A 15 7.37 12.01 7.85
CA LYS A 15 7.78 10.92 8.74
C LYS A 15 6.61 10.13 9.34
N THR A 16 5.42 10.73 9.40
CA THR A 16 4.21 10.10 9.93
C THR A 16 3.41 9.33 8.87
N ASN A 17 3.91 9.24 7.63
CA ASN A 17 3.19 8.50 6.61
C ASN A 17 3.26 6.98 6.92
N THR A 18 2.20 6.26 6.58
CA THR A 18 2.12 4.81 6.79
C THR A 18 3.19 4.06 6.00
N GLY A 19 3.64 4.61 4.86
CA GLY A 19 4.68 4.04 4.04
C GLY A 19 5.98 3.79 4.81
N VAL A 20 6.49 4.83 5.48
CA VAL A 20 7.72 4.84 6.27
C VAL A 20 7.61 3.83 7.41
N LEU A 21 6.52 3.88 8.18
CA LEU A 21 6.32 2.95 9.30
C LEU A 21 6.29 1.49 8.85
N VAL A 22 5.65 1.20 7.72
CA VAL A 22 5.55 -0.18 7.22
C VAL A 22 6.88 -0.65 6.63
N THR A 23 7.61 0.20 5.91
CA THR A 23 8.94 -0.15 5.41
C THR A 23 9.96 -0.32 6.53
N ASP A 24 9.84 0.43 7.62
CA ASP A 24 10.73 0.29 8.78
C ASP A 24 10.54 -1.06 9.50
N VAL A 25 9.34 -1.65 9.44
CA VAL A 25 9.02 -2.94 10.10
C VAL A 25 9.20 -4.14 9.19
N LEU A 26 8.84 -4.01 7.91
CA LEU A 26 8.82 -5.13 6.95
C LEU A 26 10.00 -5.14 5.98
N GLU A 27 10.80 -4.06 5.97
CA GLU A 27 12.01 -3.92 5.15
C GLU A 27 11.76 -4.35 3.69
N GLU A 28 12.44 -5.41 3.23
CA GLU A 28 12.36 -5.92 1.86
C GLU A 28 10.98 -6.48 1.47
N SER A 29 10.12 -6.78 2.45
CA SER A 29 8.76 -7.29 2.22
C SER A 29 7.74 -6.18 1.93
N ALA A 30 8.13 -4.91 2.02
CA ALA A 30 7.28 -3.77 1.71
C ALA A 30 7.98 -2.75 0.80
N LYS A 31 7.25 -2.23 -0.19
CA LYS A 31 7.74 -1.17 -1.09
C LYS A 31 6.74 -0.03 -1.15
N VAL A 32 7.24 1.19 -0.99
CA VAL A 32 6.48 2.40 -1.28
C VAL A 32 6.64 2.73 -2.76
N ILE A 33 5.52 2.87 -3.46
CA ILE A 33 5.48 3.32 -4.85
C ILE A 33 4.74 4.65 -4.91
N ILE A 34 5.30 5.60 -5.67
CA ILE A 34 4.67 6.89 -5.89
C ILE A 34 3.39 6.66 -6.71
N TRP A 35 2.26 7.10 -6.16
CA TRP A 35 1.01 7.10 -6.89
C TRP A 35 0.95 8.32 -7.82
N GLU A 36 1.01 8.06 -9.13
CA GLU A 36 0.65 9.00 -10.18
C GLU A 36 -0.61 8.55 -10.93
N ARG A 37 -1.61 9.42 -11.08
CA ARG A 37 -2.88 9.07 -11.78
C ARG A 37 -2.71 8.95 -13.29
N THR A 38 -1.83 9.76 -13.87
CA THR A 38 -1.61 9.85 -15.33
C THR A 38 -0.45 8.98 -15.81
N ASN A 39 0.41 8.53 -14.90
CA ASN A 39 1.61 7.76 -15.21
C ASN A 39 1.78 6.59 -14.22
N PRO A 40 0.90 5.56 -14.28
CA PRO A 40 0.96 4.44 -13.35
C PRO A 40 2.25 3.64 -13.51
N SER A 41 2.75 3.08 -12.40
CA SER A 41 3.96 2.25 -12.40
C SER A 41 3.75 0.96 -13.24
N PRO A 42 4.64 0.67 -14.21
CA PRO A 42 4.53 -0.53 -15.04
C PRO A 42 4.65 -1.82 -14.23
N ASP A 43 5.45 -1.83 -13.16
CA ASP A 43 5.59 -2.98 -12.25
C ASP A 43 4.25 -3.42 -11.65
N ILE A 44 3.41 -2.43 -11.29
CA ILE A 44 2.09 -2.68 -10.72
C ILE A 44 1.14 -3.23 -11.79
N LEU A 45 1.15 -2.64 -12.99
CA LEU A 45 0.32 -3.09 -14.09
C LEU A 45 0.63 -4.55 -14.45
N THR A 46 1.91 -4.89 -14.58
CA THR A 46 2.36 -6.26 -14.81
C THR A 46 1.96 -7.21 -13.68
N ALA A 47 1.98 -6.76 -12.42
CA ALA A 47 1.53 -7.58 -11.29
C ALA A 47 0.01 -7.83 -11.32
N ILE A 48 -0.79 -6.81 -11.67
CA ILE A 48 -2.23 -6.91 -11.83
C ILE A 48 -2.57 -7.87 -12.96
N GLU A 49 -1.90 -7.76 -14.11
CA GLU A 49 -2.08 -8.66 -15.27
C GLU A 49 -1.81 -10.13 -14.93
N LYS A 50 -0.86 -10.38 -14.02
CA LYS A 50 -0.56 -11.74 -13.52
C LYS A 50 -1.65 -12.30 -12.58
N GLY A 51 -2.64 -11.49 -12.18
CA GLY A 51 -3.79 -11.91 -11.38
C GLY A 51 -3.47 -12.25 -9.92
N LYS A 52 -2.30 -11.86 -9.40
CA LYS A 52 -1.84 -12.19 -8.03
C LYS A 52 -1.83 -10.98 -7.09
N VAL A 53 -2.68 -10.00 -7.36
CA VAL A 53 -2.75 -8.74 -6.60
C VAL A 53 -4.11 -8.64 -5.91
N ALA A 54 -4.09 -8.24 -4.64
CA ALA A 54 -5.28 -7.89 -3.88
C ALA A 54 -5.20 -6.42 -3.46
N LEU A 55 -6.34 -5.73 -3.48
CA LEU A 55 -6.45 -4.35 -3.01
C LEU A 55 -6.95 -4.35 -1.56
N LEU A 56 -6.14 -3.79 -0.65
CA LEU A 56 -6.51 -3.60 0.75
C LEU A 56 -6.89 -2.12 0.98
N TYR A 57 -8.09 -1.89 1.49
CA TYR A 57 -8.59 -0.57 1.84
C TYR A 57 -9.50 -0.68 3.06
N PRO A 58 -9.61 0.38 3.89
CA PRO A 58 -10.54 0.38 5.01
C PRO A 58 -11.97 0.24 4.50
N THR A 59 -12.77 -0.55 5.20
CA THR A 59 -14.23 -0.58 5.00
C THR A 59 -14.88 0.41 5.96
N ASP A 60 -16.01 0.99 5.56
CA ASP A 60 -16.84 1.83 6.43
C ASP A 60 -17.58 1.02 7.51
N VAL A 61 -17.59 -0.31 7.37
CA VAL A 61 -18.17 -1.21 8.36
C VAL A 61 -17.23 -1.29 9.55
N LYS A 62 -17.61 -0.68 10.67
CA LYS A 62 -16.93 -0.94 11.94
C LYS A 62 -17.12 -2.41 12.28
N CYS A 63 -16.04 -3.19 12.21
CA CYS A 63 -16.00 -4.50 12.82
C CYS A 63 -16.17 -4.32 14.33
N THR A 64 -17.39 -4.51 14.84
CA THR A 64 -17.62 -4.59 16.28
C THR A 64 -17.08 -5.94 16.72
N CYS A 65 -15.96 -5.92 17.46
CA CYS A 65 -15.46 -7.12 18.12
C CYS A 65 -16.53 -7.59 19.11
N PHE A 66 -17.28 -8.64 18.77
CA PHE A 66 -18.06 -9.39 19.75
C PHE A 66 -17.06 -10.18 20.61
N SER A 67 -16.64 -9.59 21.74
CA SER A 67 -16.08 -10.39 22.82
C SER A 67 -17.19 -11.27 23.37
N LYS A 68 -17.05 -12.59 23.18
CA LYS A 68 -17.85 -13.60 23.89
C LYS A 68 -17.33 -13.78 25.31
#